data_AF-A4HIM3-F1
#
_entry.id   AF-A4HIM3-F1
#
_cell.length_a   1.000
_cell.length_b   1.000
_cell.length_c   1.000
_cell.angle_alpha   90.00
_cell.angle_beta   90.00
_cell.angle_gamma   90.00
#
_symmetry.space_group_name_H-M   'P 1'
#
loop_
_entity.id
_entity.type
_entity.pdbx_description
1 polymer ?
#
loop_
_entity_poly.entity_id
_entity_poly.type
_entity_poly.pdbx_seq_one_letter_code
_entity_poly.pdbx_strand_id
1 'polypeptide(L)'
;MSVFPGLCGDVARTNYRIFLGTLPNLAVEERFLRQVQPVFPWYASRKHVKEQASEFLEIDLASCDPELLLRYTHVYYARRQLHDELISRQLTLLETGKAAKVADSALFTCLAEMNTVITPRLQYELHLMEQAKKACRIPQRRELNPDAALEAYDYLCMMRVVEEDAGGVPDAEMQARAYLPRKALEAKAKELAALFFGGSTCAKKDSAGALDKKEQKLLQRMIPADYSRVGAVEKLRPVDVTALYRFTGERVCGLPADKLFARALWGHVFRKVGSHPLYLQRVSLYWARHSGLDPQSDTSAMPADLARAVCVQQTLFPALKYRAQFLYTSPDMLRQKWRSDHIVPLLRLFPLLGAPAAEDLAAQLVVEGEWAKLGIEADTNLLQDTVLQQLKGMVEQVSALYESNPDAVLKRVEDGAKVLCPSLSERESLAMRGRVEEANREAAPSAAATRAVHVAPA
;
A
#
# COMPACT_ATOMS: atom_id res chain seq x y z
N MET A 1 1.60 4.15 5.10
CA MET A 1 2.14 3.35 4.00
C MET A 1 1.11 2.99 2.93
N SER A 2 1.42 3.20 1.63
CA SER A 2 0.63 2.76 0.46
C SER A 2 0.18 1.30 0.55
N VAL A 3 -1.01 0.97 0.04
CA VAL A 3 -1.61 -0.38 0.08
C VAL A 3 -0.84 -1.36 -0.82
N PHE A 4 -0.45 -0.91 -2.01
CA PHE A 4 0.23 -1.73 -3.02
C PHE A 4 1.50 -1.02 -3.54
N PRO A 5 2.57 -0.98 -2.73
CA PRO A 5 3.75 -0.17 -3.02
C PRO A 5 4.44 -0.65 -4.30
N GLY A 6 4.42 0.17 -5.35
CA GLY A 6 5.10 -0.10 -6.62
C GLY A 6 4.31 -0.95 -7.62
N LEU A 7 3.10 -1.39 -7.27
CA LEU A 7 2.17 -2.05 -8.21
C LEU A 7 1.42 -0.98 -9.01
N CYS A 8 1.78 -0.84 -10.28
CA CYS A 8 1.16 0.12 -11.18
C CYS A 8 1.21 -0.33 -12.65
N GLY A 9 0.18 0.03 -13.39
CA GLY A 9 0.11 -0.12 -14.84
C GLY A 9 0.20 1.21 -15.56
N ASP A 10 0.45 1.15 -16.86
CA ASP A 10 0.44 2.34 -17.72
C ASP A 10 -1.00 2.75 -18.03
N VAL A 11 -1.39 3.94 -17.58
CA VAL A 11 -2.73 4.52 -17.76
C VAL A 11 -2.59 6.00 -18.08
N ALA A 12 -3.50 6.55 -18.87
CA ALA A 12 -3.48 7.98 -19.19
C ALA A 12 -3.61 8.85 -17.92
N ARG A 13 -3.21 10.12 -18.04
CA ARG A 13 -3.45 11.12 -17.00
C ARG A 13 -4.94 11.42 -16.92
N THR A 14 -5.50 11.39 -15.71
CA THR A 14 -6.93 11.62 -15.47
C THR A 14 -7.06 12.73 -14.44
N ASN A 15 -7.21 13.97 -14.90
CA ASN A 15 -7.30 15.12 -13.98
C ASN A 15 -8.64 15.14 -13.25
N TYR A 16 -8.61 15.51 -11.97
CA TYR A 16 -9.77 15.73 -11.13
C TYR A 16 -9.56 16.96 -10.23
N ARG A 17 -10.62 17.73 -10.01
CA ARG A 17 -10.59 18.94 -9.20
C ARG A 17 -11.24 18.67 -7.84
N ILE A 18 -10.46 18.79 -6.79
CA ILE A 18 -10.94 18.69 -5.41
C ILE A 18 -11.26 20.10 -4.90
N PHE A 19 -12.48 20.30 -4.44
CA PHE A 19 -12.92 21.58 -3.90
C PHE A 19 -12.20 21.91 -2.58
N LEU A 20 -11.60 23.10 -2.51
CA LEU A 20 -10.86 23.61 -1.35
C LEU A 20 -11.67 24.59 -0.49
N GLY A 21 -12.71 25.20 -1.07
CA GLY A 21 -13.59 26.16 -0.40
C GLY A 21 -14.03 27.30 -1.31
N THR A 22 -14.81 28.21 -0.72
CA THR A 22 -15.30 29.43 -1.36
C THR A 22 -14.67 30.66 -0.73
N LEU A 23 -14.24 31.61 -1.54
CA LEU A 23 -13.55 32.80 -1.05
C LEU A 23 -14.48 33.70 -0.22
N PRO A 24 -13.98 34.31 0.88
CA PRO A 24 -12.60 34.23 1.40
C PRO A 24 -12.32 33.02 2.32
N ASN A 25 -13.30 32.15 2.58
CA ASN A 25 -13.22 31.08 3.57
C ASN A 25 -12.90 29.70 2.94
N LEU A 26 -11.62 29.36 2.91
CA LEU A 26 -11.12 28.09 2.36
C LEU A 26 -11.04 26.99 3.44
N ALA A 27 -12.20 26.63 4.00
CA ALA A 27 -12.28 25.73 5.16
C ALA A 27 -11.68 24.32 4.92
N VAL A 28 -11.76 23.78 3.70
CA VAL A 28 -11.16 22.47 3.38
C VAL A 28 -9.64 22.60 3.26
N GLU A 29 -9.16 23.66 2.62
CA GLU A 29 -7.73 23.95 2.56
C GLU A 29 -7.10 24.11 3.95
N GLU A 30 -7.72 24.87 4.85
CA GLU A 30 -7.21 25.00 6.22
C GLU A 30 -7.09 23.64 6.92
N ARG A 31 -8.02 22.72 6.67
CA ARG A 31 -7.95 21.35 7.20
C ARG A 31 -6.83 20.57 6.55
N PHE A 32 -6.68 20.65 5.24
CA PHE A 32 -5.60 19.99 4.51
C PHE A 32 -4.24 20.47 5.02
N LEU A 33 -4.00 21.77 5.13
CA LEU A 33 -2.75 22.34 5.65
C LEU A 33 -2.38 21.82 7.06
N ARG A 34 -3.36 21.55 7.91
CA ARG A 34 -3.16 20.96 9.24
C ARG A 34 -2.89 19.45 9.20
N GLN A 35 -3.36 18.73 8.18
CA GLN A 35 -3.42 17.26 8.16
C GLN A 35 -2.40 16.62 7.21
N VAL A 36 -2.10 17.25 6.08
CA VAL A 36 -1.20 16.71 5.04
C VAL A 36 0.26 17.10 5.27
N GLN A 37 0.63 17.55 6.48
CA GLN A 37 1.98 18.01 6.82
C GLN A 37 3.10 17.03 6.39
N PRO A 38 2.99 15.70 6.58
CA PRO A 38 4.02 14.76 6.14
C PRO A 38 4.25 14.77 4.62
N VAL A 39 3.21 15.08 3.85
CA VAL A 39 3.19 15.09 2.38
C VAL A 39 2.98 16.50 1.81
N PHE A 40 3.23 17.53 2.61
CA PHE A 40 3.09 18.92 2.18
C PHE A 40 3.95 19.29 0.96
N PRO A 41 5.19 18.79 0.77
CA PRO A 41 5.94 19.08 -0.45
C PRO A 41 5.19 18.68 -1.72
N TRP A 42 4.52 17.52 -1.68
CA TRP A 42 3.65 17.07 -2.76
C TRP A 42 2.45 18.00 -2.93
N TYR A 43 1.74 18.32 -1.84
CA TYR A 43 0.58 19.21 -1.89
C TYR A 43 0.91 20.58 -2.50
N ALA A 44 2.03 21.19 -2.06
CA ALA A 44 2.52 22.46 -2.58
C ALA A 44 2.97 22.38 -4.05
N SER A 45 3.36 21.20 -4.53
CA SER A 45 3.71 20.97 -5.94
C SER A 45 2.49 20.84 -6.86
N ARG A 46 1.30 20.59 -6.31
CA ARG A 46 0.08 20.42 -7.10
C ARG A 46 -0.49 21.76 -7.51
N LYS A 47 -1.13 21.77 -8.68
CA LYS A 47 -1.69 22.97 -9.28
C LYS A 47 -2.97 23.38 -8.53
N HIS A 48 -2.98 24.60 -8.02
CA HIS A 48 -4.16 25.24 -7.46
C HIS A 48 -4.89 26.00 -8.58
N VAL A 49 -6.19 25.77 -8.70
CA VAL A 49 -7.06 26.36 -9.72
C VAL A 49 -8.07 27.25 -9.03
N LYS A 50 -7.96 28.55 -9.29
CA LYS A 50 -8.90 29.56 -8.81
C LYS A 50 -9.99 29.77 -9.86
N GLU A 51 -11.24 29.58 -9.45
CA GLU A 51 -12.43 29.97 -10.21
C GLU A 51 -13.06 31.23 -9.59
N GLN A 52 -14.17 31.73 -10.15
CA GLN A 52 -14.73 33.04 -9.82
C GLN A 52 -14.87 33.31 -8.30
N ALA A 53 -15.36 32.32 -7.55
CA ALA A 53 -15.54 32.41 -6.10
C ALA A 53 -15.06 31.16 -5.33
N SER A 54 -14.40 30.23 -6.02
CA SER A 54 -14.04 28.90 -5.49
C SER A 54 -12.60 28.55 -5.82
N GLU A 55 -11.97 27.76 -4.96
CA GLU A 55 -10.63 27.23 -5.22
C GLU A 55 -10.63 25.70 -5.26
N PHE A 56 -9.76 25.15 -6.10
CA PHE A 56 -9.65 23.71 -6.32
C PHE A 56 -8.19 23.27 -6.36
N LEU A 57 -7.93 22.05 -5.89
CA LEU A 57 -6.68 21.33 -6.11
C LEU A 57 -6.85 20.40 -7.32
N GLU A 58 -6.05 20.59 -8.38
CA GLU A 58 -6.04 19.70 -9.53
C GLU A 58 -5.07 18.52 -9.28
N ILE A 59 -5.62 17.31 -9.21
CA ILE A 59 -4.89 16.06 -9.00
C ILE A 59 -5.00 15.12 -10.20
N ASP A 60 -4.10 14.16 -10.32
CA ASP A 60 -4.18 13.07 -11.30
C ASP A 60 -4.67 11.78 -10.64
N LEU A 61 -5.90 11.34 -10.96
CA LEU A 61 -6.52 10.13 -10.41
C LEU A 61 -5.74 8.85 -10.70
N ALA A 62 -4.94 8.84 -11.76
CA ALA A 62 -4.14 7.69 -12.14
C ALA A 62 -2.72 7.72 -11.56
N SER A 63 -2.39 8.73 -10.75
CA SER A 63 -1.11 8.86 -10.04
C SER A 63 -1.19 8.36 -8.58
N CYS A 64 -0.19 8.67 -7.76
CA CYS A 64 -0.27 8.47 -6.30
C CYS A 64 -1.16 9.49 -5.58
N ASP A 65 -1.55 10.59 -6.25
CA ASP A 65 -2.31 11.70 -5.66
C ASP A 65 -3.55 11.24 -4.86
N PRO A 66 -4.41 10.33 -5.35
CA PRO A 66 -5.62 9.95 -4.62
C PRO A 66 -5.32 9.14 -3.37
N GLU A 67 -4.35 8.25 -3.44
CA GLU A 67 -3.94 7.43 -2.30
C GLU A 67 -3.39 8.31 -1.17
N LEU A 68 -2.63 9.36 -1.51
CA LEU A 68 -2.17 10.35 -0.55
C LEU A 68 -3.33 11.10 0.10
N LEU A 69 -4.31 11.56 -0.65
CA LEU A 69 -5.42 12.30 -0.07
C LEU A 69 -6.34 11.42 0.79
N LEU A 70 -6.70 10.24 0.30
CA LEU A 70 -7.47 9.25 1.07
C LEU A 70 -6.76 8.84 2.36
N ARG A 71 -5.43 8.84 2.36
CA ARG A 71 -4.62 8.45 3.51
C ARG A 71 -4.37 9.57 4.52
N TYR A 72 -4.04 10.78 4.05
CA TYR A 72 -3.54 11.83 4.94
C TYR A 72 -4.59 12.82 5.42
N THR A 73 -5.72 12.94 4.71
CA THR A 73 -6.78 13.87 5.08
C THR A 73 -7.71 13.24 6.12
N HIS A 74 -8.18 14.05 7.08
CA HIS A 74 -9.19 13.74 8.10
C HIS A 74 -10.55 14.40 7.79
N VAL A 75 -10.87 14.51 6.49
CA VAL A 75 -12.08 15.19 5.98
C VAL A 75 -12.93 14.18 5.22
N TYR A 76 -13.86 13.53 5.93
CA TYR A 76 -14.64 12.39 5.40
C TYR A 76 -15.35 12.67 4.08
N TYR A 77 -15.97 13.85 3.89
CA TYR A 77 -16.71 14.14 2.66
C TYR A 77 -15.81 14.33 1.44
N ALA A 78 -14.59 14.83 1.63
CA ALA A 78 -13.59 14.93 0.56
C ALA A 78 -13.07 13.53 0.17
N ARG A 79 -12.81 12.68 1.18
CA ARG A 79 -12.44 11.27 0.94
C ARG A 79 -13.55 10.51 0.21
N ARG A 80 -14.81 10.67 0.65
CA ARG A 80 -15.98 10.05 0.02
C ARG A 80 -16.13 10.45 -1.44
N GLN A 81 -16.11 11.76 -1.75
CA GLN A 81 -16.21 12.25 -3.12
C GLN A 81 -15.09 11.70 -4.02
N LEU A 82 -13.86 11.71 -3.52
CA LEU A 82 -12.72 11.16 -4.25
C LEU A 82 -12.86 9.65 -4.48
N HIS A 83 -13.29 8.91 -3.46
CA HIS A 83 -13.53 7.47 -3.54
C HIS A 83 -14.62 7.14 -4.57
N ASP A 84 -15.76 7.84 -4.54
CA ASP A 84 -16.88 7.64 -5.45
C ASP A 84 -16.50 7.97 -6.91
N GLU A 85 -15.70 9.02 -7.12
CA GLU A 85 -15.16 9.36 -8.43
C GLU A 85 -14.22 8.27 -8.96
N LEU A 86 -13.32 7.75 -8.12
CA LEU A 86 -12.41 6.66 -8.50
C LEU A 86 -13.17 5.39 -8.90
N ILE A 87 -14.23 5.05 -8.18
CA ILE A 87 -15.11 3.92 -8.55
C ILE A 87 -15.80 4.21 -9.88
N SER A 88 -16.47 5.36 -9.99
CA SER A 88 -17.25 5.72 -11.17
C SER A 88 -16.39 5.73 -12.43
N ARG A 89 -15.18 6.31 -12.38
CA ARG A 89 -14.23 6.33 -13.50
C ARG A 89 -13.81 4.95 -13.94
N GLN A 90 -13.49 4.08 -12.99
CA GLN A 90 -13.05 2.73 -13.34
C GLN A 90 -14.19 1.85 -13.86
N LEU A 91 -15.43 2.04 -13.36
CA LEU A 91 -16.61 1.40 -13.95
C LEU A 91 -16.83 1.86 -15.40
N THR A 92 -16.72 3.17 -15.68
CA THR A 92 -16.77 3.68 -17.06
C THR A 92 -15.67 3.09 -17.94
N LEU A 93 -14.45 2.98 -17.43
CA LEU A 93 -13.34 2.36 -18.17
C LEU A 93 -13.58 0.87 -18.42
N LEU A 94 -14.27 0.17 -17.52
CA LEU A 94 -14.60 -1.23 -17.68
C LEU A 94 -15.71 -1.45 -18.72
N GLU A 95 -16.63 -0.50 -18.87
CA GLU A 95 -17.70 -0.51 -19.87
C GLU A 95 -17.20 -0.13 -21.27
N THR A 96 -16.28 0.84 -21.35
CA THR A 96 -15.79 1.41 -22.61
C THR A 96 -14.47 0.82 -23.09
N GLY A 97 -13.73 0.16 -22.20
CA GLY A 97 -12.41 -0.40 -22.46
C GLY A 97 -12.43 -1.77 -23.13
N LYS A 98 -11.24 -2.26 -23.44
CA LYS A 98 -11.06 -3.66 -23.88
C LYS A 98 -11.30 -4.59 -22.71
N ALA A 99 -11.87 -5.77 -23.00
CA ALA A 99 -12.02 -6.83 -22.00
C ALA A 99 -10.65 -7.18 -21.40
N ALA A 100 -10.59 -7.23 -20.07
CA ALA A 100 -9.39 -7.64 -19.36
C ALA A 100 -9.10 -9.12 -19.61
N LYS A 101 -7.82 -9.50 -19.60
CA LYS A 101 -7.41 -10.90 -19.68
C LYS A 101 -7.88 -11.62 -18.41
N VAL A 102 -8.67 -12.67 -18.55
CA VAL A 102 -9.15 -13.45 -17.40
C VAL A 102 -8.00 -14.29 -16.83
N ALA A 103 -7.95 -14.41 -15.50
CA ALA A 103 -7.00 -15.27 -14.81
C ALA A 103 -7.24 -16.75 -15.12
N ASP A 104 -6.22 -17.58 -14.94
CA ASP A 104 -6.39 -19.04 -14.94
C ASP A 104 -7.44 -19.46 -13.90
N SER A 105 -8.29 -20.43 -14.25
CA SER A 105 -9.45 -20.80 -13.43
C SER A 105 -9.06 -21.52 -12.14
N ALA A 106 -8.00 -22.34 -12.17
CA ALA A 106 -7.50 -23.03 -10.98
C ALA A 106 -6.84 -22.02 -10.03
N LEU A 107 -6.05 -21.09 -10.58
CA LEU A 107 -5.48 -20.00 -9.80
C LEU A 107 -6.56 -19.11 -9.16
N PHE A 108 -7.57 -18.71 -9.92
CA PHE A 108 -8.65 -17.89 -9.41
C PHE A 108 -9.43 -18.61 -8.29
N THR A 109 -9.73 -19.89 -8.47
CA THR A 109 -10.39 -20.71 -7.44
C THR A 109 -9.56 -20.77 -6.16
N CYS A 110 -8.26 -21.05 -6.27
CA CYS A 110 -7.35 -21.06 -5.13
C CYS A 110 -7.34 -19.71 -4.38
N LEU A 111 -7.26 -18.59 -5.11
CA LEU A 111 -7.29 -17.24 -4.52
C LEU A 111 -8.64 -16.92 -3.86
N ALA A 112 -9.74 -17.40 -4.41
CA ALA A 112 -11.08 -17.23 -3.84
C ALA A 112 -11.28 -18.04 -2.55
N GLU A 113 -10.77 -19.26 -2.50
CA GLU A 113 -10.75 -20.09 -1.29
C GLU A 113 -9.91 -19.42 -0.19
N MET A 114 -8.71 -18.94 -0.53
CA MET A 114 -7.86 -18.21 0.42
C MET A 114 -8.51 -16.89 0.87
N ASN A 115 -9.25 -16.19 0.01
CA ASN A 115 -10.03 -15.01 0.41
C ASN A 115 -11.07 -15.33 1.50
N THR A 116 -11.64 -16.55 1.46
CA THR A 116 -12.58 -17.02 2.48
C THR A 116 -11.85 -17.30 3.79
N VAL A 117 -10.71 -18.00 3.74
CA VAL A 117 -9.86 -18.29 4.91
C VAL A 117 -9.38 -17.02 5.62
N ILE A 118 -9.07 -15.97 4.87
CA ILE A 118 -8.55 -14.68 5.39
C ILE A 118 -9.65 -13.80 6.01
N THR A 119 -10.92 -14.07 5.73
CA THR A 119 -12.04 -13.21 6.14
C THR A 119 -12.11 -12.93 7.66
N PRO A 120 -11.88 -13.88 8.58
CA PRO A 120 -11.83 -13.59 10.02
C PRO A 120 -10.76 -12.56 10.40
N ARG A 121 -9.57 -12.64 9.77
CA ARG A 121 -8.49 -11.66 9.96
C ARG A 121 -8.90 -10.28 9.43
N LEU A 122 -9.56 -10.21 8.28
CA LEU A 122 -10.12 -8.97 7.75
C LEU A 122 -11.11 -8.32 8.72
N GLN A 123 -12.02 -9.09 9.31
CA GLN A 123 -12.99 -8.55 10.28
C GLN A 123 -12.31 -7.98 11.53
N TYR A 124 -11.23 -8.61 11.99
CA TYR A 124 -10.41 -8.09 13.07
C TYR A 124 -9.69 -6.78 12.69
N GLU A 125 -9.09 -6.73 11.50
CA GLU A 125 -8.45 -5.50 10.99
C GLU A 125 -9.44 -4.32 10.86
N LEU A 126 -10.65 -4.59 10.36
CA LEU A 126 -11.73 -3.59 10.31
C LEU A 126 -12.12 -3.10 11.70
N HIS A 127 -12.18 -3.99 12.68
CA HIS A 127 -12.47 -3.63 14.07
C HIS A 127 -11.39 -2.71 14.67
N LEU A 128 -10.11 -2.98 14.42
CA LEU A 128 -9.01 -2.10 14.84
C LEU A 128 -9.14 -0.70 14.22
N MET A 129 -9.48 -0.62 12.94
CA MET A 129 -9.69 0.66 12.26
C MET A 129 -10.92 1.42 12.81
N GLU A 130 -11.97 0.71 13.19
CA GLU A 130 -13.16 1.32 13.80
C GLU A 130 -12.81 1.93 15.16
N GLN A 131 -12.03 1.21 15.98
CA GLN A 131 -11.52 1.73 17.26
C GLN A 131 -10.61 2.96 17.05
N ALA A 132 -9.72 2.91 16.07
CA ALA A 132 -8.84 4.01 15.72
C ALA A 132 -9.63 5.27 15.28
N LYS A 133 -10.71 5.09 14.52
CA LYS A 133 -11.61 6.19 14.12
C LYS A 133 -12.22 6.88 15.34
N LYS A 134 -12.75 6.11 16.29
CA LYS A 134 -13.32 6.64 17.54
C LYS A 134 -12.27 7.40 18.38
N ALA A 135 -11.00 6.97 18.32
CA ALA A 135 -9.88 7.58 19.02
C ALA A 135 -9.34 8.87 18.35
N CYS A 136 -9.76 9.22 17.13
CA CYS A 136 -9.33 10.44 16.41
C CYS A 136 -9.96 11.73 16.95
N ARG A 137 -9.85 11.94 18.27
CA ARG A 137 -10.32 13.10 19.04
C ARG A 137 -9.16 13.90 19.67
N ILE A 138 -7.93 13.43 19.49
CA ILE A 138 -6.72 14.02 20.07
C ILE A 138 -6.17 15.17 19.21
N PRO A 139 -5.43 16.15 19.78
CA PRO A 139 -4.91 17.30 19.04
C PRO A 139 -4.17 16.97 17.74
N GLN A 140 -3.41 15.88 17.72
CA GLN A 140 -2.57 15.46 16.60
C GLN A 140 -3.37 14.83 15.46
N ARG A 141 -4.53 14.23 15.75
CA ARG A 141 -5.37 13.51 14.80
C ARG A 141 -6.84 13.76 15.12
N ARG A 142 -7.43 14.78 14.48
CA ARG A 142 -8.83 15.18 14.67
C ARG A 142 -9.65 14.88 13.43
N GLU A 143 -10.49 13.86 13.53
CA GLU A 143 -11.51 13.55 12.54
C GLU A 143 -12.74 14.46 12.76
N LEU A 144 -13.46 14.81 11.68
CA LEU A 144 -14.66 15.64 11.78
C LEU A 144 -15.83 14.92 12.46
N ASN A 145 -15.97 13.61 12.23
CA ASN A 145 -17.02 12.79 12.82
C ASN A 145 -16.46 11.41 13.24
N PRO A 146 -15.80 11.32 14.41
CA PRO A 146 -15.17 10.09 14.88
C PRO A 146 -16.16 9.01 15.29
N ASP A 147 -17.43 9.36 15.56
CA ASP A 147 -18.47 8.42 16.00
C ASP A 147 -19.26 7.79 14.86
N ALA A 148 -19.15 8.33 13.65
CA ALA A 148 -19.75 7.71 12.47
C ALA A 148 -19.13 6.33 12.20
N ALA A 149 -19.96 5.42 11.68
CA ALA A 149 -19.51 4.09 11.25
C ALA A 149 -18.30 4.17 10.32
N LEU A 150 -17.39 3.20 10.43
CA LEU A 150 -16.22 3.11 9.55
C LEU A 150 -16.68 2.74 8.13
N GLU A 151 -16.30 3.55 7.15
CA GLU A 151 -16.64 3.37 5.74
C GLU A 151 -15.40 3.10 4.88
N ALA A 152 -15.57 2.58 3.66
CA ALA A 152 -14.44 2.20 2.79
C ALA A 152 -13.49 3.36 2.46
N TYR A 153 -14.03 4.57 2.31
CA TYR A 153 -13.25 5.78 2.08
C TYR A 153 -12.42 6.23 3.30
N ASP A 154 -12.61 5.63 4.47
CA ASP A 154 -11.83 5.91 5.69
C ASP A 154 -10.65 4.96 5.87
N TYR A 155 -10.62 3.82 5.16
CA TYR A 155 -9.68 2.73 5.44
C TYR A 155 -8.22 3.18 5.40
N LEU A 156 -7.77 3.90 4.37
CA LEU A 156 -6.37 4.32 4.30
C LEU A 156 -5.97 5.27 5.43
N CYS A 157 -6.89 6.15 5.84
CA CYS A 157 -6.67 7.06 6.93
C CYS A 157 -6.57 6.29 8.26
N MET A 158 -7.48 5.35 8.51
CA MET A 158 -7.49 4.59 9.76
C MET A 158 -6.38 3.54 9.84
N MET A 159 -6.01 2.91 8.72
CA MET A 159 -4.81 2.09 8.61
C MET A 159 -3.59 2.87 9.07
N ARG A 160 -3.41 4.11 8.59
CA ARG A 160 -2.29 4.97 8.99
C ARG A 160 -2.28 5.23 10.50
N VAL A 161 -3.42 5.55 11.09
CA VAL A 161 -3.53 5.81 12.54
C VAL A 161 -3.03 4.60 13.33
N VAL A 162 -3.53 3.41 13.02
CA VAL A 162 -3.12 2.17 13.68
C VAL A 162 -1.65 1.82 13.40
N GLU A 163 -1.17 2.03 12.17
CA GLU A 163 0.24 1.84 11.81
C GLU A 163 1.15 2.73 12.65
N GLU A 164 0.83 4.01 12.77
CA GLU A 164 1.61 4.96 13.58
C GLU A 164 1.59 4.57 15.07
N ASP A 165 0.45 4.13 15.60
CA ASP A 165 0.32 3.67 16.99
C ASP A 165 1.13 2.40 17.26
N ALA A 166 1.12 1.44 16.33
CA ALA A 166 1.87 0.19 16.42
C ALA A 166 3.39 0.39 16.25
N GLY A 167 3.81 1.36 15.43
CA GLY A 167 5.22 1.69 15.22
C GLY A 167 5.88 2.31 16.45
N GLY A 168 5.12 2.97 17.34
CA GLY A 168 5.60 3.50 18.62
C GLY A 168 6.58 4.67 18.53
N VAL A 169 6.97 5.11 17.34
CA VAL A 169 7.87 6.24 17.10
C VAL A 169 7.06 7.40 16.47
N PRO A 170 6.93 8.55 17.15
CA PRO A 170 6.25 9.72 16.60
C PRO A 170 6.88 10.17 15.28
N ASP A 171 6.05 10.51 14.28
CA ASP A 171 6.50 11.00 12.97
C ASP A 171 7.53 10.08 12.26
N ALA A 172 7.50 8.77 12.53
CA ALA A 172 8.47 7.81 12.02
C ALA A 172 8.68 7.92 10.49
N GLU A 173 7.61 8.12 9.73
CA GLU A 173 7.68 8.31 8.28
C GLU A 173 8.52 9.54 7.87
N MET A 174 8.28 10.68 8.54
CA MET A 174 9.00 11.93 8.27
C MET A 174 10.45 11.87 8.73
N GLN A 175 10.69 11.29 9.92
CA GLN A 175 12.03 11.08 10.44
C GLN A 175 12.84 10.16 9.51
N ALA A 176 12.26 9.04 9.09
CA ALA A 176 12.93 8.10 8.20
C ALA A 176 13.22 8.73 6.83
N ARG A 177 12.29 9.53 6.28
CA ARG A 177 12.49 10.27 5.02
C ARG A 177 13.78 11.10 5.03
N ALA A 178 14.19 11.67 6.16
CA ALA A 178 15.42 12.46 6.25
C ALA A 178 16.71 11.66 5.94
N TYR A 179 16.67 10.34 6.09
CA TYR A 179 17.79 9.41 5.83
C TYR A 179 17.65 8.64 4.51
N LEU A 180 16.63 8.96 3.70
CA LEU A 180 16.29 8.22 2.49
C LEU A 180 16.38 9.10 1.22
N PRO A 181 17.56 9.64 0.85
CA PRO A 181 17.74 10.36 -0.42
C PRO A 181 17.44 9.46 -1.63
N ARG A 182 16.59 9.95 -2.54
CA ARG A 182 16.15 9.18 -3.71
C ARG A 182 17.32 8.68 -4.56
N LYS A 183 18.26 9.55 -4.91
CA LYS A 183 19.41 9.19 -5.78
C LYS A 183 20.28 8.11 -5.16
N ALA A 184 20.53 8.17 -3.85
CA ALA A 184 21.29 7.15 -3.14
C ALA A 184 20.56 5.79 -3.19
N LEU A 185 19.25 5.80 -2.96
CA LEU A 185 18.43 4.58 -2.98
C LEU A 185 18.28 3.98 -4.38
N GLU A 186 18.15 4.80 -5.42
CA GLU A 186 18.16 4.34 -6.81
C GLU A 186 19.49 3.68 -7.17
N ALA A 187 20.62 4.21 -6.69
CA ALA A 187 21.93 3.57 -6.85
C ALA A 187 21.98 2.22 -6.12
N LYS A 188 21.47 2.13 -4.89
CA LYS A 188 21.40 0.87 -4.14
C LYS A 188 20.46 -0.17 -4.76
N ALA A 189 19.34 0.25 -5.35
CA ALA A 189 18.46 -0.64 -6.09
C ALA A 189 19.14 -1.20 -7.36
N LYS A 190 19.95 -0.38 -8.05
CA LYS A 190 20.76 -0.82 -9.20
C LYS A 190 21.89 -1.77 -8.79
N GLU A 191 22.59 -1.48 -7.69
CA GLU A 191 23.60 -2.38 -7.12
C GLU A 191 22.98 -3.74 -6.78
N LEU A 192 21.82 -3.77 -6.11
CA LEU A 192 21.08 -5.00 -5.81
C LEU A 192 20.68 -5.76 -7.08
N ALA A 193 20.18 -5.07 -8.10
CA ALA A 193 19.87 -5.67 -9.39
C ALA A 193 21.10 -6.28 -10.06
N ALA A 194 22.26 -5.62 -9.98
CA ALA A 194 23.51 -6.15 -10.51
C ALA A 194 23.95 -7.42 -9.77
N LEU A 195 23.72 -7.53 -8.45
CA LEU A 195 24.02 -8.75 -7.69
C LEU A 195 23.18 -9.95 -8.16
N PHE A 196 21.91 -9.76 -8.50
CA PHE A 196 21.05 -10.85 -8.99
C PHE A 196 21.27 -11.18 -10.48
N PHE A 197 21.46 -10.15 -11.32
CA PHE A 197 21.36 -10.26 -12.78
C PHE A 197 22.67 -10.02 -13.54
N GLY A 198 23.71 -9.47 -12.89
CA GLY A 198 24.95 -9.00 -13.53
C GLY A 198 25.84 -10.09 -14.15
N GLY A 199 25.56 -11.37 -13.89
CA GLY A 199 26.27 -12.52 -14.47
C GLY A 199 25.59 -13.17 -15.68
N SER A 200 24.40 -12.68 -16.11
CA SER A 200 23.64 -13.30 -17.21
C SER A 200 24.15 -12.83 -18.58
N THR A 201 24.53 -13.78 -19.44
CA THR A 201 24.93 -13.58 -20.84
C THR A 201 23.83 -12.97 -21.73
N CYS A 202 22.61 -12.81 -21.21
CA CYS A 202 21.48 -12.22 -21.92
C CYS A 202 21.35 -10.69 -21.79
N ALA A 203 22.18 -10.03 -20.96
CA ALA A 203 22.10 -8.58 -20.78
C ALA A 203 23.12 -7.84 -21.67
N LYS A 204 22.63 -6.94 -22.54
CA LYS A 204 23.48 -5.94 -23.21
C LYS A 204 24.29 -5.18 -22.15
N LYS A 205 25.62 -5.26 -22.26
CA LYS A 205 26.63 -4.85 -21.26
C LYS A 205 26.51 -3.40 -20.73
N ASP A 206 25.76 -2.52 -21.37
CA ASP A 206 25.66 -1.10 -20.99
C ASP A 206 24.30 -0.70 -20.39
N SER A 207 23.30 -1.60 -20.34
CA SER A 207 21.93 -1.30 -19.87
C SER A 207 21.39 -2.24 -18.80
N ALA A 208 22.22 -3.16 -18.30
CA ALA A 208 21.82 -4.11 -17.26
C ALA A 208 21.46 -3.36 -15.96
N GLY A 209 20.20 -3.40 -15.55
CA GLY A 209 19.75 -2.85 -14.27
C GLY A 209 19.20 -1.41 -14.28
N ALA A 210 19.07 -0.76 -15.44
CA ALA A 210 18.48 0.58 -15.53
C ALA A 210 17.06 0.56 -16.10
N LEU A 211 16.15 1.31 -15.46
CA LEU A 211 14.79 1.55 -15.96
C LEU A 211 14.83 2.37 -17.25
N ASP A 212 13.95 2.05 -18.20
CA ASP A 212 13.82 2.86 -19.42
C ASP A 212 13.16 4.23 -19.13
N LYS A 213 13.15 5.14 -20.13
CA LYS A 213 12.59 6.49 -19.96
C LYS A 213 11.08 6.49 -19.64
N LYS A 214 10.33 5.51 -20.15
CA LYS A 214 8.88 5.38 -19.92
C LYS A 214 8.62 4.90 -18.49
N GLU A 215 9.38 3.91 -18.05
CA GLU A 215 9.36 3.36 -16.70
C GLU A 215 9.78 4.39 -15.66
N GLN A 216 10.82 5.19 -15.93
CA GLN A 216 11.22 6.31 -15.07
C GLN A 216 10.10 7.35 -14.91
N LYS A 217 9.40 7.70 -16.01
CA LYS A 217 8.25 8.62 -15.97
C LYS A 217 7.08 8.04 -15.17
N LEU A 218 6.78 6.75 -15.36
CA LEU A 218 5.74 6.07 -14.60
C LEU A 218 6.08 6.05 -13.11
N LEU A 219 7.31 5.68 -12.75
CA LEU A 219 7.79 5.68 -11.37
C LEU A 219 7.74 7.07 -10.74
N GLN A 220 8.19 8.11 -11.45
CA GLN A 220 8.11 9.50 -10.99
C GLN A 220 6.68 9.95 -10.75
N ARG A 221 5.71 9.45 -11.51
CA ARG A 221 4.28 9.74 -11.30
C ARG A 221 3.70 8.99 -10.09
N MET A 222 4.25 7.83 -9.74
CA MET A 222 3.81 7.02 -8.60
C MET A 222 4.47 7.41 -7.27
N ILE A 223 5.56 8.17 -7.30
CA ILE A 223 6.25 8.66 -6.10
C ILE A 223 5.87 10.14 -5.88
N PRO A 224 5.45 10.54 -4.67
CA PRO A 224 5.12 11.93 -4.40
C PRO A 224 6.35 12.83 -4.58
N ALA A 225 6.15 14.01 -5.17
CA ALA A 225 7.21 15.00 -5.30
C ALA A 225 7.67 15.52 -3.93
N ASP A 226 8.97 15.72 -3.77
CA ASP A 226 9.57 16.45 -2.65
C ASP A 226 9.85 17.92 -3.04
N TYR A 227 10.41 18.71 -2.12
CA TYR A 227 10.79 20.08 -2.39
C TYR A 227 11.83 20.19 -3.52
N SER A 228 11.58 21.08 -4.48
CA SER A 228 12.46 21.35 -5.64
C SER A 228 13.31 22.61 -5.49
N ARG A 229 13.58 23.06 -4.25
CA ARG A 229 14.38 24.27 -3.96
C ARG A 229 15.88 24.01 -4.17
N VAL A 230 16.64 25.07 -4.44
CA VAL A 230 18.12 24.99 -4.47
C VAL A 230 18.64 24.50 -3.11
N GLY A 231 19.55 23.52 -3.14
CA GLY A 231 20.11 22.89 -1.94
C GLY A 231 19.22 21.81 -1.31
N ALA A 232 17.96 21.67 -1.74
CA ALA A 232 17.12 20.55 -1.32
C ALA A 232 17.54 19.27 -2.06
N VAL A 233 17.52 18.16 -1.32
CA VAL A 233 17.70 16.81 -1.87
C VAL A 233 16.35 16.12 -1.86
N GLU A 234 15.97 15.51 -2.98
CA GLU A 234 14.75 14.71 -3.08
C GLU A 234 14.85 13.47 -2.19
N LYS A 235 13.88 13.33 -1.27
CA LYS A 235 13.83 12.25 -0.28
C LYS A 235 12.58 11.40 -0.47
N LEU A 236 12.69 10.12 -0.13
CA LEU A 236 11.60 9.15 -0.21
C LEU A 236 11.07 8.79 1.17
N ARG A 237 9.76 8.63 1.32
CA ARG A 237 9.19 7.97 2.51
C ARG A 237 9.53 6.48 2.46
N PRO A 238 9.54 5.74 3.58
CA PRO A 238 9.92 4.33 3.56
C PRO A 238 9.04 3.47 2.64
N VAL A 239 7.74 3.78 2.51
CA VAL A 239 6.89 3.07 1.53
C VAL A 239 7.20 3.42 0.07
N ASP A 240 7.68 4.63 -0.20
CA ASP A 240 8.12 5.01 -1.55
C ASP A 240 9.43 4.29 -1.91
N VAL A 241 10.27 4.00 -0.92
CA VAL A 241 11.45 3.13 -1.09
C VAL A 241 11.01 1.70 -1.45
N THR A 242 10.07 1.14 -0.70
CA THR A 242 9.49 -0.18 -1.01
C THR A 242 8.88 -0.21 -2.42
N ALA A 243 8.18 0.86 -2.83
CA ALA A 243 7.62 0.99 -4.16
C ALA A 243 8.70 1.07 -5.25
N LEU A 244 9.75 1.89 -5.03
CA LEU A 244 10.92 1.98 -5.90
C LEU A 244 11.57 0.60 -6.10
N TYR A 245 11.79 -0.13 -5.02
CA TYR A 245 12.43 -1.44 -5.07
C TYR A 245 11.55 -2.45 -5.80
N ARG A 246 10.26 -2.59 -5.43
CA ARG A 246 9.33 -3.49 -6.12
C ARG A 246 9.29 -3.20 -7.63
N PHE A 247 9.11 -1.95 -8.00
CA PHE A 247 9.04 -1.51 -9.39
C PHE A 247 10.36 -1.81 -10.14
N THR A 248 11.50 -1.57 -9.49
CA THR A 248 12.81 -1.89 -10.07
C THR A 248 12.94 -3.38 -10.34
N GLY A 249 12.70 -4.24 -9.33
CA GLY A 249 12.83 -5.70 -9.47
C GLY A 249 11.95 -6.28 -10.59
N GLU A 250 10.70 -5.83 -10.69
CA GLU A 250 9.76 -6.28 -11.72
C GLU A 250 10.19 -5.87 -13.15
N ARG A 251 10.88 -4.73 -13.29
CA ARG A 251 11.17 -4.10 -14.59
C ARG A 251 12.56 -4.43 -15.11
N VAL A 252 13.54 -4.59 -14.23
CA VAL A 252 14.96 -4.79 -14.62
C VAL A 252 15.40 -6.25 -14.64
N CYS A 253 14.54 -7.20 -14.25
CA CYS A 253 14.88 -8.64 -14.22
C CYS A 253 15.14 -9.27 -15.61
N GLY A 254 14.96 -8.52 -16.70
CA GLY A 254 15.27 -8.98 -18.06
C GLY A 254 14.31 -10.03 -18.63
N LEU A 255 13.23 -10.35 -17.91
CA LEU A 255 12.22 -11.30 -18.36
C LEU A 255 11.22 -10.66 -19.35
N PRO A 256 10.75 -11.42 -20.35
CA PRO A 256 9.71 -10.98 -21.29
C PRO A 256 8.45 -10.45 -20.60
N ALA A 257 7.76 -9.49 -21.22
CA ALA A 257 6.60 -8.81 -20.62
C ALA A 257 5.39 -9.73 -20.39
N ASP A 258 5.31 -10.84 -21.11
CA ASP A 258 4.28 -11.89 -20.99
C ASP A 258 4.55 -12.87 -19.84
N LYS A 259 5.78 -12.91 -19.29
CA LYS A 259 6.13 -13.70 -18.09
C LYS A 259 5.76 -12.95 -16.80
N LEU A 260 4.48 -12.61 -16.66
CA LEU A 260 3.95 -11.75 -15.60
C LEU A 260 4.25 -12.30 -14.20
N PHE A 261 3.92 -13.56 -13.91
CA PHE A 261 4.18 -14.21 -12.63
C PHE A 261 5.66 -14.14 -12.20
N ALA A 262 6.59 -14.52 -13.09
CA ALA A 262 8.02 -14.51 -12.79
C ALA A 262 8.57 -13.09 -12.55
N ARG A 263 8.06 -12.08 -13.29
CA ARG A 263 8.39 -10.67 -13.04
C ARG A 263 7.83 -10.19 -11.70
N ALA A 264 6.60 -10.59 -11.36
CA ALA A 264 5.98 -10.26 -10.08
C ALA A 264 6.75 -10.89 -8.91
N LEU A 265 7.24 -12.14 -9.02
CA LEU A 265 8.10 -12.75 -8.01
C LEU A 265 9.33 -11.89 -7.72
N TRP A 266 10.05 -11.43 -8.75
CA TRP A 266 11.17 -10.51 -8.59
C TRP A 266 10.76 -9.18 -7.96
N GLY A 267 9.62 -8.62 -8.39
CA GLY A 267 9.04 -7.45 -7.76
C GLY A 267 8.82 -7.64 -6.27
N HIS A 268 8.20 -8.74 -5.85
CA HIS A 268 7.92 -9.02 -4.44
C HIS A 268 9.18 -9.37 -3.63
N VAL A 269 10.19 -10.01 -4.21
CA VAL A 269 11.51 -10.17 -3.57
C VAL A 269 12.14 -8.81 -3.28
N PHE A 270 12.19 -7.93 -4.28
CA PHE A 270 12.72 -6.57 -4.09
C PHE A 270 11.89 -5.76 -3.10
N ARG A 271 10.56 -5.91 -3.12
CA ARG A 271 9.67 -5.31 -2.11
C ARG A 271 10.07 -5.73 -0.70
N LYS A 272 10.28 -7.04 -0.45
CA LYS A 272 10.69 -7.55 0.86
C LYS A 272 12.06 -6.99 1.28
N VAL A 273 13.02 -6.89 0.35
CA VAL A 273 14.33 -6.27 0.59
C VAL A 273 14.17 -4.78 0.96
N GLY A 274 13.39 -4.02 0.18
CA GLY A 274 13.14 -2.60 0.41
C GLY A 274 12.41 -2.28 1.72
N SER A 275 11.65 -3.24 2.24
CA SER A 275 10.97 -3.17 3.53
C SER A 275 11.68 -3.94 4.65
N HIS A 276 12.93 -4.37 4.47
CA HIS A 276 13.66 -5.14 5.49
C HIS A 276 14.42 -4.21 6.45
N PRO A 277 14.23 -4.30 7.79
CA PRO A 277 14.75 -3.32 8.74
C PRO A 277 16.27 -3.10 8.67
N LEU A 278 17.06 -4.18 8.75
CA LEU A 278 18.51 -4.07 8.71
C LEU A 278 19.03 -3.59 7.34
N TYR A 279 18.36 -3.98 6.26
CA TYR A 279 18.76 -3.55 4.93
C TYR A 279 18.49 -2.06 4.75
N LEU A 280 17.28 -1.60 5.10
CA LEU A 280 16.87 -0.20 5.06
C LEU A 280 17.83 0.68 5.88
N GLN A 281 18.21 0.22 7.08
CA GLN A 281 19.21 0.90 7.90
C GLN A 281 20.56 1.03 7.17
N ARG A 282 21.07 -0.05 6.57
CA ARG A 282 22.38 -0.07 5.91
C ARG A 282 22.44 0.77 4.64
N VAL A 283 21.33 0.87 3.90
CA VAL A 283 21.26 1.69 2.67
C VAL A 283 20.88 3.14 2.95
N SER A 284 20.41 3.45 4.16
CA SER A 284 20.08 4.80 4.56
C SER A 284 21.33 5.68 4.71
N LEU A 285 21.19 6.96 4.38
CA LEU A 285 22.23 7.96 4.52
C LEU A 285 21.61 9.33 4.76
N TYR A 286 22.04 10.02 5.81
CA TYR A 286 21.56 11.38 6.07
C TYR A 286 21.77 12.30 4.88
N TRP A 287 20.73 13.05 4.51
CA TRP A 287 20.71 13.82 3.26
C TRP A 287 21.83 14.86 3.14
N ALA A 288 22.26 15.49 4.25
CA ALA A 288 23.33 16.48 4.23
C ALA A 288 24.70 15.83 4.00
N ARG A 289 24.90 14.61 4.51
CA ARG A 289 26.09 13.80 4.23
C ARG A 289 26.09 13.30 2.78
N HIS A 290 24.95 12.85 2.27
CA HIS A 290 24.81 12.44 0.87
C HIS A 290 25.15 13.58 -0.11
N SER A 291 24.76 14.80 0.21
CA SER A 291 25.01 15.99 -0.63
C SER A 291 26.40 16.62 -0.41
N GLY A 292 27.16 16.15 0.58
CA GLY A 292 28.47 16.72 0.94
C GLY A 292 28.40 18.06 1.68
N LEU A 293 27.21 18.50 2.10
CA LEU A 293 27.01 19.73 2.87
C LEU A 293 27.48 19.58 4.32
N ASP A 294 27.31 18.40 4.90
CA ASP A 294 27.79 18.06 6.24
C ASP A 294 28.48 16.68 6.22
N PRO A 295 29.79 16.63 5.95
CA PRO A 295 30.53 15.37 5.87
C PRO A 295 30.85 14.77 7.25
N GLN A 296 30.79 15.56 8.33
CA GLN A 296 31.17 15.15 9.68
C GLN A 296 29.97 14.76 10.56
N SER A 297 28.76 14.76 10.01
CA SER A 297 27.53 14.43 10.75
C SER A 297 27.62 13.10 11.52
N ASP A 298 27.49 13.17 12.84
CA ASP A 298 27.51 12.02 13.75
C ASP A 298 26.37 11.03 13.46
N THR A 299 25.24 11.50 12.92
CA THR A 299 24.03 10.72 12.66
C THR A 299 23.89 10.41 11.17
N SER A 300 24.77 9.56 10.65
CA SER A 300 24.82 9.26 9.22
C SER A 300 23.86 8.15 8.78
N ALA A 301 23.66 7.14 9.62
CA ALA A 301 22.73 6.05 9.36
C ALA A 301 21.41 6.26 10.13
N MET A 302 20.33 5.71 9.59
CA MET A 302 19.03 5.70 10.26
C MET A 302 19.12 4.92 11.60
N PRO A 303 18.51 5.42 12.68
CA PRO A 303 18.36 4.66 13.92
C PRO A 303 17.65 3.32 13.71
N ALA A 304 18.10 2.27 14.41
CA ALA A 304 17.60 0.90 14.21
C ALA A 304 16.14 0.73 14.66
N ASP A 305 15.76 1.41 15.75
CA ASP A 305 14.39 1.50 16.25
C ASP A 305 13.47 2.18 15.25
N LEU A 306 13.91 3.29 14.64
CA LEU A 306 13.18 3.97 13.57
C LEU A 306 12.98 3.07 12.35
N ALA A 307 14.03 2.38 11.90
CA ALA A 307 13.95 1.42 10.79
C ALA A 307 12.95 0.29 11.07
N ARG A 308 12.99 -0.29 12.28
CA ARG A 308 12.02 -1.31 12.70
C ARG A 308 10.59 -0.76 12.72
N ALA A 309 10.37 0.43 13.29
CA ALA A 309 9.05 1.05 13.38
C ALA A 309 8.41 1.23 12.00
N VAL A 310 9.12 1.81 11.04
CA VAL A 310 8.59 2.04 9.68
C VAL A 310 8.44 0.76 8.86
N CYS A 311 9.17 -0.30 9.20
CA CYS A 311 8.98 -1.62 8.60
C CYS A 311 7.73 -2.32 9.17
N VAL A 312 7.49 -2.25 10.48
CA VAL A 312 6.27 -2.77 11.12
C VAL A 312 5.02 -2.12 10.54
N GLN A 313 5.04 -0.80 10.31
CA GLN A 313 3.93 -0.09 9.64
C GLN A 313 3.55 -0.71 8.28
N GLN A 314 4.52 -1.26 7.55
CA GLN A 314 4.28 -1.83 6.22
C GLN A 314 3.71 -3.25 6.26
N THR A 315 3.93 -3.99 7.34
CA THR A 315 3.47 -5.38 7.51
C THR A 315 2.04 -5.48 8.01
N LEU A 316 1.48 -4.42 8.58
CA LEU A 316 0.10 -4.41 9.07
C LEU A 316 -0.92 -4.42 7.92
N PHE A 317 -2.15 -4.81 8.28
CA PHE A 317 -3.31 -4.90 7.39
C PHE A 317 -3.15 -5.82 6.15
N PRO A 318 -2.53 -7.01 6.28
CA PRO A 318 -2.38 -7.92 5.16
C PRO A 318 -3.72 -8.42 4.60
N ALA A 319 -4.75 -8.61 5.42
CA ALA A 319 -6.03 -9.14 4.96
C ALA A 319 -6.82 -8.12 4.12
N LEU A 320 -6.81 -6.85 4.51
CA LEU A 320 -7.41 -5.78 3.70
C LEU A 320 -6.67 -5.60 2.37
N LYS A 321 -5.33 -5.62 2.38
CA LYS A 321 -4.50 -5.58 1.16
C LYS A 321 -4.85 -6.75 0.23
N TYR A 322 -4.92 -7.96 0.78
CA TYR A 322 -5.34 -9.16 0.05
C TYR A 322 -6.72 -9.00 -0.57
N ARG A 323 -7.74 -8.64 0.23
CA ARG A 323 -9.13 -8.46 -0.25
C ARG A 323 -9.21 -7.42 -1.36
N ALA A 324 -8.56 -6.27 -1.16
CA ALA A 324 -8.59 -5.19 -2.13
C ALA A 324 -7.94 -5.60 -3.46
N GLN A 325 -6.82 -6.34 -3.47
CA GLN A 325 -6.20 -6.84 -4.70
C GLN A 325 -6.98 -7.99 -5.34
N PHE A 326 -7.51 -8.90 -4.52
CA PHE A 326 -8.33 -10.02 -4.98
C PHE A 326 -9.53 -9.52 -5.82
N LEU A 327 -10.16 -8.42 -5.44
CA LEU A 327 -11.24 -7.84 -6.23
C LEU A 327 -10.79 -7.38 -7.64
N TYR A 328 -9.53 -7.00 -7.84
CA TYR A 328 -8.97 -6.71 -9.18
C TYR A 328 -8.60 -7.97 -9.98
N THR A 329 -8.75 -9.19 -9.45
CA THR A 329 -8.47 -10.43 -10.20
C THR A 329 -9.61 -10.83 -11.13
N SER A 330 -10.82 -10.31 -10.90
CA SER A 330 -12.01 -10.62 -11.70
C SER A 330 -12.83 -9.36 -12.01
N PRO A 331 -12.93 -8.96 -13.29
CA PRO A 331 -13.77 -7.84 -13.71
C PRO A 331 -15.24 -7.98 -13.28
N ASP A 332 -15.78 -9.20 -13.30
CA ASP A 332 -17.18 -9.46 -12.98
C ASP A 332 -17.46 -9.31 -11.48
N MET A 333 -16.56 -9.81 -10.64
CA MET A 333 -16.62 -9.56 -9.20
C MET A 333 -16.55 -8.07 -8.89
N LEU A 334 -15.64 -7.38 -9.56
CA LEU A 334 -15.42 -5.95 -9.36
C LEU A 334 -16.68 -5.13 -9.70
N ARG A 335 -17.42 -5.45 -10.79
CA ARG A 335 -18.72 -4.81 -11.09
C ARG A 335 -19.74 -4.96 -9.97
N GLN A 336 -19.79 -6.13 -9.34
CA GLN A 336 -20.80 -6.46 -8.33
C GLN A 336 -20.45 -5.93 -6.94
N LYS A 337 -19.15 -5.83 -6.62
CA LYS A 337 -18.66 -5.64 -5.26
C LYS A 337 -18.10 -4.25 -4.96
N TRP A 338 -17.81 -3.41 -5.96
CA TRP A 338 -17.10 -2.13 -5.71
C TRP A 338 -17.82 -1.19 -4.75
N ARG A 339 -19.15 -1.19 -4.77
CA ARG A 339 -19.96 -0.29 -3.93
C ARG A 339 -20.28 -0.86 -2.55
N SER A 340 -19.99 -2.14 -2.30
CA SER A 340 -20.50 -2.87 -1.13
C SER A 340 -19.44 -3.65 -0.36
N ASP A 341 -18.28 -3.93 -0.94
CA ASP A 341 -17.19 -4.70 -0.32
C ASP A 341 -16.02 -3.78 0.09
N HIS A 342 -15.04 -4.36 0.77
CA HIS A 342 -13.89 -3.67 1.32
C HIS A 342 -12.82 -3.41 0.25
N ILE A 343 -12.84 -2.23 -0.37
CA ILE A 343 -11.99 -1.91 -1.51
C ILE A 343 -11.31 -0.55 -1.38
N VAL A 344 -10.12 -0.46 -1.96
CA VAL A 344 -9.38 0.78 -2.16
C VAL A 344 -9.29 1.02 -3.68
N PRO A 345 -10.11 1.90 -4.26
CA PRO A 345 -10.20 2.11 -5.69
C PRO A 345 -9.00 2.90 -6.22
N LEU A 346 -7.92 2.25 -6.67
CA LEU A 346 -6.74 2.92 -7.21
C LEU A 346 -6.66 2.73 -8.72
N LEU A 347 -6.85 3.81 -9.48
CA LEU A 347 -6.88 3.76 -10.94
C LEU A 347 -5.55 3.25 -11.56
N ARG A 348 -4.42 3.38 -10.85
CA ARG A 348 -3.13 2.80 -11.27
C ARG A 348 -3.13 1.27 -11.34
N LEU A 349 -4.07 0.59 -10.68
CA LEU A 349 -4.23 -0.86 -10.71
C LEU A 349 -5.13 -1.33 -11.86
N PHE A 350 -5.93 -0.43 -12.43
CA PHE A 350 -6.88 -0.77 -13.48
C PHE A 350 -6.24 -1.44 -14.71
N PRO A 351 -5.06 -1.01 -15.21
CA PRO A 351 -4.42 -1.71 -16.34
C PRO A 351 -3.92 -3.12 -16.01
N LEU A 352 -3.89 -3.49 -14.73
CA LEU A 352 -3.48 -4.79 -14.23
C LEU A 352 -4.67 -5.70 -13.90
N LEU A 353 -5.90 -5.27 -14.18
CA LEU A 353 -7.13 -6.01 -13.94
C LEU A 353 -7.09 -7.41 -14.59
N GLY A 354 -7.56 -8.43 -13.87
CA GLY A 354 -7.65 -9.80 -14.35
C GLY A 354 -6.42 -10.64 -14.03
N ALA A 355 -5.89 -11.35 -15.03
CA ALA A 355 -4.73 -12.22 -14.91
C ALA A 355 -3.50 -11.54 -14.28
N PRO A 356 -3.11 -10.30 -14.64
CA PRO A 356 -1.94 -9.67 -14.04
C PRO A 356 -2.09 -9.46 -12.52
N ALA A 357 -3.26 -9.03 -12.05
CA ALA A 357 -3.54 -8.88 -10.62
C ALA A 357 -3.54 -10.24 -9.88
N ALA A 358 -4.04 -11.31 -10.53
CA ALA A 358 -4.06 -12.65 -9.97
C ALA A 358 -2.65 -13.24 -9.84
N GLU A 359 -1.85 -13.14 -10.90
CA GLU A 359 -0.45 -13.59 -10.90
C GLU A 359 0.40 -12.78 -9.91
N ASP A 360 0.16 -11.47 -9.78
CA ASP A 360 0.83 -10.65 -8.78
C ASP A 360 0.48 -11.04 -7.34
N LEU A 361 -0.82 -11.27 -7.06
CA LEU A 361 -1.28 -11.71 -5.75
C LEU A 361 -0.69 -13.09 -5.39
N ALA A 362 -0.67 -14.01 -6.35
CA ALA A 362 -0.06 -15.32 -6.19
C ALA A 362 1.45 -15.21 -5.93
N ALA A 363 2.16 -14.38 -6.68
CA ALA A 363 3.59 -14.15 -6.50
C ALA A 363 3.89 -13.55 -5.12
N GLN A 364 3.05 -12.62 -4.63
CA GLN A 364 3.16 -12.12 -3.26
C GLN A 364 3.10 -13.26 -2.25
N LEU A 365 2.07 -14.11 -2.33
CA LEU A 365 1.83 -15.18 -1.37
C LEU A 365 2.98 -16.19 -1.37
N VAL A 366 3.44 -16.61 -2.55
CA VAL A 366 4.61 -17.45 -2.70
C VAL A 366 5.83 -16.82 -2.04
N VAL A 367 6.12 -15.54 -2.34
CA VAL A 367 7.29 -14.86 -1.75
C VAL A 367 7.17 -14.77 -0.23
N GLU A 368 6.00 -14.48 0.33
CA GLU A 368 5.80 -14.44 1.79
C GLU A 368 6.04 -15.80 2.43
N GLY A 369 5.51 -16.88 1.83
CA GLY A 369 5.72 -18.24 2.30
C GLY A 369 7.18 -18.68 2.23
N GLU A 370 7.85 -18.44 1.10
CA GLU A 370 9.26 -18.80 0.92
C GLU A 370 10.19 -17.95 1.79
N TRP A 371 9.90 -16.65 1.96
CA TRP A 371 10.66 -15.79 2.87
C TRP A 371 10.61 -16.28 4.31
N ALA A 372 9.45 -16.77 4.77
CA ALA A 372 9.30 -17.36 6.08
C ALA A 372 10.04 -18.71 6.21
N LYS A 373 9.97 -19.58 5.19
CA LYS A 373 10.69 -20.88 5.17
C LYS A 373 12.20 -20.71 5.23
N LEU A 374 12.75 -19.66 4.60
CA LEU A 374 14.18 -19.35 4.64
C LEU A 374 14.63 -18.82 6.01
N GLY A 375 13.70 -18.50 6.93
CA GLY A 375 14.05 -17.97 8.25
C GLY A 375 14.70 -16.60 8.19
N ILE A 376 14.35 -15.77 7.20
CA ILE A 376 14.92 -14.43 7.06
C ILE A 376 14.28 -13.49 8.10
N GLU A 377 14.96 -13.35 9.22
CA GLU A 377 14.62 -12.48 10.35
C GLU A 377 15.04 -11.02 10.12
N ALA A 378 14.52 -10.10 10.94
CA ALA A 378 14.70 -8.65 10.76
C ALA A 378 16.16 -8.15 10.79
N ASP A 379 17.06 -8.90 11.41
CA ASP A 379 18.50 -8.66 11.54
C ASP A 379 19.34 -9.51 10.56
N THR A 380 18.69 -10.25 9.66
CA THR A 380 19.39 -11.04 8.64
C THR A 380 20.09 -10.12 7.64
N ASN A 381 21.36 -10.42 7.35
CA ASN A 381 22.10 -9.70 6.31
C ASN A 381 21.72 -10.22 4.92
N LEU A 382 20.77 -9.55 4.26
CA LEU A 382 20.28 -9.91 2.93
C LEU A 382 21.33 -9.88 1.81
N LEU A 383 22.46 -9.19 2.00
CA LEU A 383 23.52 -9.08 1.01
C LEU A 383 24.57 -10.20 1.12
N GLN A 384 24.36 -11.19 1.99
CA GLN A 384 25.18 -12.40 2.00
C GLN A 384 24.91 -13.23 0.74
N ASP A 385 25.98 -13.69 0.07
CA ASP A 385 25.91 -14.45 -1.17
C ASP A 385 24.99 -15.67 -1.06
N THR A 386 25.01 -16.35 0.09
CA THR A 386 24.13 -17.49 0.37
C THR A 386 22.65 -17.12 0.31
N VAL A 387 22.25 -16.02 0.94
CA VAL A 387 20.87 -15.52 0.94
C VAL A 387 20.46 -15.08 -0.47
N LEU A 388 21.34 -14.36 -1.18
CA LEU A 388 21.10 -13.92 -2.55
C LEU A 388 20.91 -15.13 -3.49
N GLN A 389 21.75 -16.16 -3.37
CA GLN A 389 21.63 -17.39 -4.16
C GLN A 389 20.34 -18.15 -3.83
N GLN A 390 19.94 -18.23 -2.56
CA GLN A 390 18.68 -18.86 -2.14
C GLN A 390 17.46 -18.13 -2.72
N LEU A 391 17.43 -16.79 -2.64
CA LEU A 391 16.36 -15.98 -3.20
C LEU A 391 16.28 -16.13 -4.72
N LYS A 392 17.43 -16.10 -5.41
CA LYS A 392 17.48 -16.30 -6.86
C LYS A 392 17.00 -17.70 -7.26
N GLY A 393 17.53 -18.74 -6.61
CA GLY A 393 17.15 -20.12 -6.86
C GLY A 393 15.66 -20.37 -6.58
N MET A 394 15.09 -19.72 -5.56
CA MET A 394 13.65 -19.75 -5.29
C MET A 394 12.85 -19.18 -6.46
N VAL A 395 13.19 -17.99 -6.97
CA VAL A 395 12.44 -17.37 -8.08
C VAL A 395 12.56 -18.22 -9.35
N GLU A 396 13.75 -18.71 -9.68
CA GLU A 396 13.98 -19.56 -10.86
C GLU A 396 13.20 -20.88 -10.75
N GLN A 397 13.23 -21.54 -9.59
CA GLN A 397 12.50 -22.77 -9.35
C GLN A 397 10.98 -22.57 -9.44
N VAL A 398 10.42 -21.57 -8.76
CA VAL A 398 8.97 -21.35 -8.75
C VAL A 398 8.48 -20.88 -10.11
N SER A 399 9.24 -20.05 -10.81
CA SER A 399 8.92 -19.64 -12.19
C SER A 399 8.85 -20.84 -13.13
N ALA A 400 9.80 -21.78 -13.03
CA ALA A 400 9.77 -23.01 -13.82
C ALA A 400 8.56 -23.90 -13.47
N LEU A 401 8.26 -24.05 -12.17
CA LEU A 401 7.10 -24.81 -11.71
C LEU A 401 5.77 -24.23 -12.18
N TYR A 402 5.63 -22.91 -12.24
CA TYR A 402 4.40 -22.28 -12.73
C TYR A 402 4.04 -22.69 -14.15
N GLU A 403 5.06 -22.91 -14.99
CA GLU A 403 4.88 -23.35 -16.38
C GLU A 403 4.71 -24.87 -16.50
N SER A 404 5.42 -25.66 -15.68
CA SER A 404 5.45 -27.13 -15.82
C SER A 404 4.45 -27.89 -14.94
N ASN A 405 4.10 -27.34 -13.78
CA ASN A 405 3.25 -27.96 -12.75
C ASN A 405 2.56 -26.87 -11.89
N PRO A 406 1.50 -26.23 -12.41
CA PRO A 406 0.83 -25.13 -11.73
C PRO A 406 0.25 -25.54 -10.37
N ASP A 407 -0.20 -26.78 -10.18
CA ASP A 407 -0.75 -27.27 -8.91
C ASP A 407 0.26 -27.18 -7.76
N ALA A 408 1.55 -27.44 -8.05
CA ALA A 408 2.61 -27.28 -7.06
C ALA A 408 2.78 -25.81 -6.63
N VAL A 409 2.52 -24.85 -7.53
CA VAL A 409 2.53 -23.43 -7.20
C VAL A 409 1.29 -23.04 -6.41
N LEU A 410 0.11 -23.56 -6.76
CA LEU A 410 -1.13 -23.32 -5.99
C LEU A 410 -0.98 -23.74 -4.52
N LYS A 411 -0.35 -24.88 -4.26
CA LYS A 411 -0.04 -25.29 -2.88
C LYS A 411 0.88 -24.29 -2.15
N ARG A 412 1.88 -23.72 -2.84
CA ARG A 412 2.74 -22.67 -2.26
C ARG A 412 1.97 -21.37 -2.01
N VAL A 413 0.99 -21.05 -2.86
CA VAL A 413 0.08 -19.92 -2.67
C VAL A 413 -0.74 -20.10 -1.39
N GLU A 414 -1.31 -21.28 -1.17
CA GLU A 414 -2.07 -21.59 0.06
C GLU A 414 -1.20 -21.50 1.33
N ASP A 415 0.00 -22.07 1.30
CA ASP A 415 0.95 -22.00 2.41
C ASP A 415 1.37 -20.54 2.68
N GLY A 416 1.60 -19.78 1.62
CA GLY A 416 1.88 -18.34 1.67
C GLY A 416 0.76 -17.53 2.29
N ALA A 417 -0.50 -17.85 1.98
CA ALA A 417 -1.67 -17.20 2.55
C ALA A 417 -1.76 -17.39 4.07
N LYS A 418 -1.47 -18.60 4.56
CA LYS A 418 -1.43 -18.91 6.01
C LYS A 418 -0.32 -18.14 6.74
N VAL A 419 0.81 -17.91 6.07
CA VAL A 419 1.92 -17.12 6.61
C VAL A 419 1.59 -15.63 6.61
N LEU A 420 1.06 -15.11 5.51
CA LEU A 420 0.73 -13.68 5.36
C LEU A 420 -0.41 -13.27 6.29
N CYS A 421 -1.44 -14.10 6.42
CA CYS A 421 -2.61 -13.88 7.24
C CYS A 421 -2.82 -15.06 8.21
N PRO A 422 -2.05 -15.13 9.31
CA PRO A 422 -2.23 -16.18 10.29
C PRO A 422 -3.61 -16.09 10.95
N SER A 423 -4.13 -17.23 11.38
CA SER A 423 -5.36 -17.33 12.19
C SER A 423 -5.32 -16.38 13.38
N LEU A 424 -6.50 -15.91 13.81
CA LEU A 424 -6.61 -15.06 15.00
C LEU A 424 -6.03 -15.80 16.22
N SER A 425 -5.19 -15.11 16.99
CA SER A 425 -4.78 -15.57 18.31
C SER A 425 -5.98 -15.61 19.27
N GLU A 426 -5.82 -16.28 20.41
CA GLU A 426 -6.88 -16.35 21.43
C GLU A 426 -7.32 -14.95 21.92
N ARG A 427 -6.36 -14.04 22.12
CA ARG A 427 -6.62 -12.65 22.54
C ARG A 427 -7.42 -11.89 21.49
N GLU A 428 -7.06 -12.01 20.22
CA GLU A 428 -7.77 -11.37 19.11
C GLU A 428 -9.18 -11.95 18.96
N SER A 429 -9.31 -13.28 19.11
CA SER A 429 -10.59 -13.98 19.07
C SER A 429 -11.52 -13.57 20.23
N LEU A 430 -10.98 -13.35 21.44
CA LEU A 430 -11.73 -12.81 22.57
C LEU A 430 -12.20 -11.37 22.33
N ALA A 431 -11.34 -10.50 21.79
CA ALA A 431 -11.72 -9.14 21.43
C ALA A 431 -12.89 -9.10 20.43
N MET A 432 -12.86 -9.98 19.42
CA MET A 432 -13.95 -10.09 18.44
C MET A 432 -15.25 -10.65 19.03
N ARG A 433 -15.19 -11.56 20.01
CA ARG A 433 -16.39 -12.07 20.71
C ARG A 433 -17.06 -10.99 21.56
N GLY A 434 -16.28 -10.19 22.30
CA GLY A 434 -16.81 -9.06 23.08
C GLY A 434 -17.60 -8.06 22.22
N ARG A 435 -17.10 -7.78 21.00
CA ARG A 435 -17.82 -6.93 20.02
C ARG A 435 -19.17 -7.52 19.61
N VAL A 436 -19.24 -8.83 19.35
CA VAL A 436 -20.51 -9.49 18.96
C VAL A 436 -21.53 -9.41 20.09
N GLU A 437 -21.09 -9.56 21.34
CA GLU A 437 -21.96 -9.43 22.51
C GLU A 437 -22.44 -7.98 22.71
N GLU A 438 -21.57 -6.98 22.52
CA GLU A 438 -21.95 -5.56 22.56
C GLU A 438 -22.93 -5.19 21.44
N ALA A 439 -22.67 -5.59 20.21
CA ALA A 439 -23.56 -5.36 19.07
C ALA A 439 -24.94 -6.02 19.28
N ASN A 440 -24.98 -7.23 19.86
CA ASN A 440 -26.23 -7.91 20.20
C ASN A 440 -27.00 -7.21 21.34
N ARG A 441 -26.31 -6.55 22.28
CA ARG A 441 -26.94 -5.74 23.34
C ARG A 441 -27.49 -4.42 22.80
N GLU A 442 -26.80 -3.78 21.86
CA GLU A 442 -27.26 -2.55 21.20
C GLU A 442 -28.42 -2.81 20.22
N ALA A 443 -28.44 -3.98 19.58
CA ALA A 443 -29.52 -4.39 18.67
C ALA A 443 -30.76 -4.96 19.37
N ALA A 444 -30.68 -5.27 20.67
CA ALA A 444 -31.84 -5.66 21.46
C ALA A 444 -32.73 -4.43 21.68
N PRO A 445 -33.99 -4.39 21.18
CA PRO A 445 -34.88 -3.28 21.46
C PRO A 445 -35.07 -3.18 22.97
N SER A 446 -35.03 -1.97 23.51
CA SER A 446 -35.41 -1.67 24.89
C SER A 446 -36.83 -2.16 25.16
N ALA A 447 -36.96 -3.41 25.63
CA ALA A 447 -38.20 -3.99 26.14
C ALA A 447 -38.54 -3.43 27.54
N ALA A 448 -38.05 -2.23 27.87
CA ALA A 448 -38.31 -1.53 29.13
C ALA A 448 -39.26 -0.32 28.97
N ALA A 449 -39.81 -0.07 27.77
CA ALA A 449 -40.76 1.03 27.53
C ALA A 449 -42.23 0.61 27.37
N THR A 450 -42.60 -0.64 27.72
CA THR A 450 -43.99 -1.14 27.59
C THR A 450 -44.57 -1.73 28.88
N ARG A 451 -44.17 -1.19 30.04
CA ARG A 451 -44.83 -1.48 31.34
C ARG A 451 -44.99 -0.22 32.17
N ALA A 452 -45.66 0.79 31.62
CA ALA A 452 -46.15 1.93 32.42
C ALA A 452 -47.45 2.51 31.83
N VAL A 453 -48.35 1.68 31.32
CA VAL A 453 -49.74 2.08 31.07
C VAL A 453 -50.62 0.87 31.39
N HIS A 454 -50.99 0.72 32.66
CA HIS A 454 -52.28 0.20 33.10
C HIS A 454 -52.28 0.02 34.61
N VAL A 455 -52.59 1.10 35.34
CA VAL A 455 -53.50 1.02 36.51
C VAL A 455 -54.26 2.34 36.61
N ALA A 456 -55.51 2.31 36.16
CA ALA A 456 -56.67 3.06 36.66
C ALA A 456 -57.91 2.31 36.12
N PRO A 457 -59.08 2.26 36.78
CA PRO A 457 -59.60 3.02 37.94
C PRO A 457 -60.01 2.06 39.10
N ALA A 458 -60.62 2.43 40.24
CA ALA A 458 -61.46 3.54 40.67
C ALA A 458 -61.28 3.80 42.17
#